data_AF-A0A833GEE6-F1
#
_entry.id   AF-A0A833GEE6-F1
#
_cell.length_a   1.000
_cell.length_b   1.000
_cell.length_c   1.000
_cell.angle_alpha   90.00
_cell.angle_beta   90.00
_cell.angle_gamma   90.00
#
_symmetry.space_group_name_H-M   'P 1'
#
loop_
_entity.id
_entity.type
_entity.pdbx_description
1 polymer ?
#
loop_
_entity_poly.entity_id
_entity_poly.type
_entity_poly.pdbx_seq_one_letter_code
_entity_poly.pdbx_strand_id
1 'polypeptide(L)'
;MIRNFEEIQQLGKENVDATVKAMGAVSKGTQAIALEVADYSKKSFEDGTQALEKLFGSKSVEKAIEVQQTYLKDTYEGFVAKATKIGELYTDLAKEAYKPFEGYLAKVTPLK
;
A
#
# COMPACT_ATOMS: atom_id res chain seq x y z
N MET A 1 -9.58 -48.40 7.13
CA MET A 1 -9.99 -47.05 7.58
C MET A 1 -8.76 -46.12 7.48
N ILE A 2 -8.30 -45.83 6.25
CA ILE A 2 -7.06 -45.06 5.96
C ILE A 2 -7.37 -43.72 5.27
N ARG A 3 -8.62 -43.47 4.87
CA ARG A 3 -9.05 -42.24 4.19
C ARG A 3 -8.76 -40.94 4.96
N ASN A 4 -8.55 -41.00 6.28
CA ASN A 4 -8.36 -39.79 7.08
C ASN A 4 -6.89 -39.33 7.19
N PHE A 5 -5.89 -40.21 7.10
CA PHE A 5 -4.50 -39.80 7.37
C PHE A 5 -3.87 -39.06 6.19
N GLU A 6 -4.05 -39.55 4.95
CA GLU A 6 -3.58 -38.86 3.74
C GLU A 6 -4.30 -37.53 3.53
N GLU A 7 -5.62 -37.48 3.77
CA GLU A 7 -6.39 -36.22 3.72
C GLU A 7 -5.93 -35.21 4.77
N ILE A 8 -5.68 -35.63 6.02
CA ILE A 8 -5.13 -34.75 7.07
C ILE A 8 -3.73 -34.26 6.70
N GLN A 9 -2.88 -35.14 6.17
CA GLN A 9 -1.52 -34.78 5.75
C GLN A 9 -1.54 -33.80 4.57
N GLN A 10 -2.46 -34.00 3.63
CA GLN A 10 -2.63 -33.13 2.47
C GLN A 10 -3.20 -31.76 2.88
N LEU A 11 -4.21 -31.71 3.74
CA LEU A 11 -4.71 -30.47 4.34
C LEU A 11 -3.61 -29.71 5.08
N GLY A 12 -2.76 -30.42 5.83
CA GLY A 12 -1.60 -29.84 6.51
C GLY A 12 -0.60 -29.20 5.54
N LYS A 13 -0.28 -29.88 4.43
CA LYS A 13 0.60 -29.34 3.38
C LYS A 13 -0.02 -28.13 2.67
N GLU A 14 -1.29 -28.22 2.27
CA GLU A 14 -2.01 -27.11 1.64
C GLU A 14 -2.01 -25.88 2.59
N ASN A 15 -2.18 -26.09 3.90
CA ASN A 15 -2.24 -24.99 4.88
C ASN A 15 -0.90 -24.26 5.01
N VAL A 16 0.20 -25.03 5.02
CA VAL A 16 1.56 -24.47 5.06
C VAL A 16 1.85 -23.68 3.78
N ASP A 17 1.51 -24.23 2.61
CA ASP A 17 1.69 -23.53 1.32
C ASP A 17 0.87 -22.23 1.26
N ALA A 18 -0.40 -22.27 1.68
CA ALA A 18 -1.26 -21.09 1.75
C ALA A 18 -0.69 -20.02 2.69
N THR A 19 -0.18 -20.43 3.85
CA THR A 19 0.44 -19.53 4.83
C THR A 19 1.73 -18.90 4.29
N VAL A 20 2.59 -19.69 3.64
CA VAL A 20 3.83 -19.17 3.03
C VAL A 20 3.52 -18.16 1.93
N LYS A 21 2.52 -18.43 1.09
CA LYS A 21 2.05 -17.48 0.06
C LYS A 21 1.50 -16.20 0.68
N ALA A 22 0.68 -16.29 1.72
CA ALA A 22 0.15 -15.13 2.43
C ALA A 22 1.26 -14.29 3.07
N MET A 23 2.25 -14.92 3.72
CA MET A 23 3.42 -14.21 4.26
C MET A 23 4.22 -13.51 3.15
N GLY A 24 4.37 -14.15 1.99
CA GLY A 24 5.00 -13.55 0.82
C GLY A 24 4.25 -12.31 0.31
N ALA A 25 2.92 -12.36 0.26
CA ALA A 25 2.07 -11.22 -0.09
C ALA A 25 2.21 -10.08 0.93
N VAL A 26 2.22 -10.39 2.23
CA VAL A 26 2.41 -9.42 3.31
C VAL A 26 3.77 -8.73 3.22
N SER A 27 4.83 -9.50 3.02
CA SER A 27 6.18 -8.95 2.86
C SER A 27 6.26 -7.99 1.68
N LYS A 28 5.75 -8.37 0.51
CA LYS A 28 5.73 -7.53 -0.70
C LYS A 28 4.87 -6.28 -0.54
N GLY A 29 3.67 -6.42 0.02
CA GLY A 29 2.77 -5.27 0.25
C GLY A 29 3.39 -4.26 1.22
N THR A 30 4.04 -4.73 2.28
CA THR A 30 4.76 -3.88 3.24
C THR A 30 5.91 -3.13 2.57
N GLN A 31 6.70 -3.83 1.73
CA GLN A 31 7.77 -3.19 0.95
C GLN A 31 7.24 -2.13 -0.01
N ALA A 32 6.14 -2.38 -0.70
CA ALA A 32 5.52 -1.42 -1.61
C ALA A 32 5.04 -0.17 -0.86
N ILE A 33 4.40 -0.33 0.31
CA ILE A 33 3.98 0.79 1.16
C ILE A 33 5.19 1.60 1.64
N ALA A 34 6.26 0.93 2.09
CA ALA A 34 7.47 1.60 2.56
C ALA A 34 8.15 2.41 1.44
N LEU A 35 8.27 1.85 0.24
CA LEU A 35 8.82 2.53 -0.94
C LEU A 35 7.98 3.77 -1.29
N GLU A 36 6.67 3.60 -1.39
CA GLU A 36 5.75 4.68 -1.67
C GLU A 36 5.98 5.80 -0.64
N VAL A 37 5.99 5.51 0.66
CA VAL A 37 6.20 6.52 1.74
C VAL A 37 7.55 7.24 1.59
N ALA A 38 8.62 6.50 1.28
CA ALA A 38 9.94 7.08 1.05
C ALA A 38 9.95 8.04 -0.15
N ASP A 39 9.34 7.63 -1.27
CA ASP A 39 9.24 8.45 -2.48
C ASP A 39 8.45 9.74 -2.23
N TYR A 40 7.32 9.66 -1.52
CA TYR A 40 6.55 10.84 -1.16
C TYR A 40 7.30 11.79 -0.22
N SER A 41 8.06 11.24 0.74
CA SER A 41 8.88 12.04 1.66
C SER A 41 9.96 12.80 0.91
N LYS A 42 10.63 12.14 -0.04
CA LYS A 42 11.62 12.77 -0.93
C LYS A 42 10.99 13.88 -1.75
N LYS A 43 9.86 13.61 -2.41
CA LYS A 43 9.12 14.59 -3.19
C LYS A 43 8.70 15.80 -2.36
N SER A 44 8.15 15.58 -1.16
CA SER A 44 7.71 16.66 -0.26
C SER A 44 8.86 17.58 0.13
N PHE A 45 10.06 17.02 0.35
CA PHE A 45 11.26 17.78 0.64
C PHE A 45 11.72 18.62 -0.57
N GLU A 46 11.73 18.02 -1.76
CA GLU A 46 12.07 18.71 -3.01
C GLU A 46 11.10 19.86 -3.31
N ASP A 47 9.79 19.60 -3.22
CA ASP A 47 8.74 20.57 -3.48
C ASP A 47 8.81 21.74 -2.46
N GLY A 48 9.04 21.44 -1.18
CA GLY A 48 9.22 22.46 -0.14
C GLY A 48 10.48 23.32 -0.33
N THR A 49 11.59 22.70 -0.73
CA THR A 49 12.84 23.42 -1.04
C THR A 49 12.63 24.37 -2.23
N GLN A 50 11.99 23.89 -3.30
CA GLN A 50 11.68 24.73 -4.47
C GLN A 50 10.75 25.89 -4.11
N ALA A 51 9.75 25.66 -3.25
CA ALA A 51 8.86 26.72 -2.79
C ALA A 51 9.63 27.78 -1.99
N LEU A 52 10.53 27.37 -1.09
CA LEU A 52 11.40 28.28 -0.33
C LEU A 52 12.31 29.10 -1.24
N GLU A 53 12.98 28.47 -2.20
CA GLU A 53 13.84 29.17 -3.17
C GLU A 53 13.06 30.24 -3.94
N LYS A 54 11.87 29.89 -4.44
CA LYS A 54 10.99 30.83 -5.16
C LYS A 54 10.51 31.96 -4.26
N LEU A 55 10.19 31.67 -2.99
CA LEU A 55 9.75 32.66 -2.02
C LEU A 55 10.86 33.68 -1.71
N PHE A 56 12.07 33.20 -1.41
CA PHE A 56 13.25 34.03 -1.15
C PHE A 56 13.68 34.84 -2.38
N GLY A 57 13.51 34.28 -3.58
CA GLY A 57 13.76 34.97 -4.85
C GLY A 57 12.68 35.97 -5.26
N SER A 58 11.56 36.04 -4.53
CA SER A 58 10.45 36.93 -4.89
C SER A 58 10.81 38.40 -4.64
N LYS A 59 10.41 39.27 -5.59
CA LYS A 59 10.69 40.72 -5.55
C LYS A 59 9.49 41.56 -5.13
N SER A 60 8.34 40.94 -4.87
CA SER A 60 7.12 41.59 -4.44
C SER A 60 6.25 40.64 -3.61
N VAL A 61 5.34 41.21 -2.82
CA VAL A 61 4.43 40.45 -1.96
C VAL A 61 3.45 39.62 -2.79
N GLU A 62 2.99 40.13 -3.93
CA GLU A 62 2.09 39.42 -4.84
C GLU A 62 2.71 38.11 -5.33
N LYS A 63 3.99 38.16 -5.75
CA LYS A 63 4.72 36.95 -6.18
C LYS A 63 4.94 35.97 -5.03
N ALA A 64 5.20 36.46 -3.82
CA ALA A 64 5.32 35.61 -2.64
C ALA A 64 4.00 34.87 -2.35
N ILE A 65 2.86 35.57 -2.48
CA ILE A 65 1.53 34.98 -2.32
C ILE A 65 1.26 33.93 -3.39
N GLU A 66 1.59 34.19 -4.65
CA GLU A 66 1.44 33.21 -5.74
C GLU A 66 2.25 31.92 -5.48
N VAL A 67 3.49 32.06 -5.00
CA VAL A 67 4.34 30.91 -4.62
C VAL A 67 3.70 30.12 -3.49
N GLN A 68 3.23 30.79 -2.43
CA GLN A 68 2.57 30.13 -1.31
C GLN A 68 1.28 29.40 -1.74
N GLN A 69 0.44 30.05 -2.57
CA GLN A 69 -0.80 29.46 -3.08
C GLN A 69 -0.53 28.22 -3.93
N THR A 70 0.46 28.29 -4.82
CA THR A 70 0.86 27.16 -5.66
C THR A 70 1.37 26.02 -4.79
N TYR A 71 2.27 26.29 -3.85
CA TYR A 71 2.79 25.27 -2.94
C TYR A 71 1.68 24.59 -2.11
N LEU A 72 0.73 25.36 -1.58
CA LEU A 72 -0.40 24.81 -0.83
C LEU A 72 -1.28 23.92 -1.70
N LYS A 73 -1.59 24.35 -2.92
CA LYS A 73 -2.37 23.57 -3.88
C LYS A 73 -1.66 22.25 -4.21
N ASP A 74 -0.40 22.33 -4.63
CA ASP A 74 0.38 21.16 -5.04
C ASP A 74 0.56 20.18 -3.87
N THR A 75 0.80 20.69 -2.65
CA THR A 75 0.90 19.87 -1.44
C THR A 75 -0.41 19.14 -1.15
N TYR A 76 -1.54 19.82 -1.30
CA TYR A 76 -2.86 19.21 -1.08
C TYR A 76 -3.17 18.13 -2.12
N GLU A 77 -2.97 18.42 -3.40
CA GLU A 77 -3.18 17.45 -4.48
C GLU A 77 -2.25 16.24 -4.32
N GLY A 78 -0.98 16.48 -4.01
CA GLY A 78 0.01 15.44 -3.73
C GLY A 78 -0.37 14.57 -2.53
N PHE A 79 -0.86 15.16 -1.44
CA PHE A 79 -1.31 14.42 -0.26
C PHE A 79 -2.53 13.53 -0.57
N VAL A 80 -3.53 14.04 -1.29
CA VAL A 80 -4.72 13.26 -1.65
C VAL A 80 -4.36 12.09 -2.56
N ALA A 81 -3.51 12.33 -3.57
CA ALA A 81 -2.99 11.28 -4.43
C ALA A 81 -2.26 10.20 -3.62
N LYS A 82 -1.42 10.62 -2.67
CA LYS A 82 -0.68 9.73 -1.78
C LYS A 82 -1.58 8.89 -0.89
N ALA A 83 -2.55 9.51 -0.24
CA ALA A 83 -3.51 8.83 0.64
C ALA A 83 -4.31 7.78 -0.15
N THR A 84 -4.74 8.13 -1.37
CA THR A 84 -5.41 7.21 -2.29
C THR A 84 -4.50 6.01 -2.59
N LYS A 85 -3.25 6.27 -2.95
CA LYS A 85 -2.29 5.21 -3.32
C LYS A 85 -1.99 4.25 -2.18
N ILE A 86 -1.79 4.77 -0.97
CA ILE A 86 -1.61 3.93 0.23
C ILE A 86 -2.88 3.10 0.49
N GLY A 87 -4.07 3.68 0.36
CA GLY A 87 -5.33 2.96 0.52
C GLY A 87 -5.49 1.79 -0.46
N GLU A 88 -5.11 2.00 -1.74
CA GLU A 88 -5.04 0.94 -2.75
C GLU A 88 -4.06 -0.16 -2.33
N LEU A 89 -2.84 0.20 -1.93
CA LEU A 89 -1.81 -0.76 -1.51
C LEU A 89 -2.26 -1.62 -0.32
N TYR A 90 -2.94 -1.03 0.67
CA TYR A 90 -3.50 -1.80 1.79
C TYR A 90 -4.64 -2.72 1.34
N THR A 91 -5.49 -2.26 0.42
CA THR A 91 -6.58 -3.06 -0.13
C THR A 91 -6.03 -4.27 -0.91
N ASP A 92 -5.02 -4.05 -1.74
CA ASP A 92 -4.38 -5.09 -2.53
C ASP A 92 -3.60 -6.07 -1.65
N LEU A 93 -2.90 -5.57 -0.64
CA LEU A 93 -2.28 -6.39 0.39
C LEU A 93 -3.30 -7.33 1.06
N ALA A 94 -4.45 -6.80 1.49
CA ALA A 94 -5.48 -7.61 2.11
C ALA A 94 -5.99 -8.70 1.13
N LYS A 95 -6.32 -8.32 -0.11
CA LYS A 95 -6.76 -9.27 -1.14
C LYS A 95 -5.74 -10.39 -1.38
N GLU A 96 -4.48 -10.05 -1.63
CA GLU A 96 -3.42 -11.03 -1.93
C GLU A 96 -3.05 -11.89 -0.71
N ALA A 97 -3.18 -11.36 0.52
CA ALA A 97 -2.99 -12.14 1.74
C ALA A 97 -4.12 -13.15 1.98
N TYR A 98 -5.37 -12.83 1.61
CA TYR A 98 -6.53 -13.71 1.79
C TYR A 98 -6.76 -14.71 0.65
N LYS A 99 -6.31 -14.39 -0.56
CA LYS A 99 -6.46 -15.21 -1.77
C LYS A 99 -6.04 -16.69 -1.61
N PRO A 100 -4.94 -17.05 -0.91
CA PRO A 100 -4.56 -18.46 -0.71
C PRO A 100 -5.58 -19.27 0.09
N PHE A 101 -6.52 -18.61 0.80
CA PHE A 101 -7.53 -19.24 1.66
C PHE A 101 -8.91 -19.33 1.01
N GLU A 102 -9.16 -18.72 -0.15
CA GLU A 102 -10.47 -18.74 -0.82
C GLU A 102 -10.95 -20.18 -1.14
N GLY A 103 -10.02 -21.06 -1.54
CA GLY A 103 -10.32 -22.47 -1.79
C GLY A 103 -10.67 -23.29 -0.54
N TYR A 104 -10.33 -22.80 0.66
CA TYR A 104 -10.69 -23.45 1.91
C TYR A 104 -12.12 -23.14 2.31
N LEU A 105 -12.56 -21.88 2.20
CA LEU A 105 -13.94 -21.48 2.53
C LEU A 105 -14.98 -22.29 1.74
N ALA A 106 -14.69 -22.59 0.47
CA ALA A 106 -15.52 -23.44 -0.38
C ALA A 106 -15.55 -24.93 0.05
N LYS A 107 -14.53 -25.41 0.79
CA LYS A 107 -14.48 -26.78 1.33
C LYS A 107 -15.14 -26.90 2.72
N VAL A 108 -15.24 -25.81 3.50
CA VAL A 108 -15.83 -25.83 4.87
C VAL A 108 -17.29 -25.41 4.93
N THR A 109 -17.87 -24.83 3.88
CA THR A 109 -19.33 -24.61 3.80
C THR A 109 -20.01 -25.88 3.29
N PRO A 110 -20.80 -26.60 4.10
CA PRO A 110 -21.68 -27.62 3.56
C PRO A 110 -22.78 -26.88 2.79
N LEU A 111 -22.81 -27.03 1.47
CA LEU A 111 -24.02 -26.75 0.70
C LEU A 111 -25.14 -27.60 1.33
N LYS A 112 -26.17 -26.93 1.86
CA LYS A 112 -27.42 -27.58 2.22
C LYS A 112 -28.09 -28.15 0.97
#